data_AF-A0A3A6CK35-F1
#
_entry.id   AF-A0A3A6CK35-F1
#
_cell.length_a   1.000
_cell.length_b   1.000
_cell.length_c   1.000
_cell.angle_alpha   90.00
_cell.angle_beta   90.00
_cell.angle_gamma   90.00
#
_symmetry.space_group_name_H-M   'P 1'
#
loop_
_entity.id
_entity.type
_entity.pdbx_description
1 polymer ?
#
loop_
_entity_poly.entity_id
_entity_poly.type
_entity_poly.pdbx_seq_one_letter_code
_entity_poly.pdbx_strand_id
1 'polypeptide(L)'
;MIQHKMEPDELEYLLDISGRTPYWICRQLFCDAVFSNYLEIAKDVGATMPSLMFIAEHWQGIAKPFVEAHLPGYDTYVMGGHLMFYEYPEKWNRVLEDFLNKL
;
A
#
# COMPACT_ATOMS: atom_id res chain seq x y z
N MET A 1 -3.38 -2.43 -10.87
CA MET A 1 -3.16 -1.31 -9.92
C MET A 1 -4.49 -0.70 -9.56
N ILE A 2 -5.19 -0.13 -10.54
CA ILE A 2 -6.58 0.36 -10.47
C ILE A 2 -7.53 -0.80 -10.82
N GLN A 3 -8.67 -0.89 -10.15
CA GLN A 3 -9.67 -1.94 -10.32
C GLN A 3 -10.85 -1.52 -11.19
N HIS A 4 -11.18 -0.23 -11.27
CA HIS A 4 -12.21 0.27 -12.17
C HIS A 4 -11.66 0.60 -13.58
N LYS A 5 -12.59 0.74 -14.53
CA LYS A 5 -12.24 1.21 -15.88
C LYS A 5 -12.03 2.72 -15.81
N MET A 6 -10.81 3.17 -16.11
CA MET A 6 -10.47 4.59 -16.12
C MET A 6 -11.17 5.31 -17.28
N GLU A 7 -11.66 6.51 -16.99
CA GLU A 7 -12.09 7.44 -18.02
C GLU A 7 -10.87 8.08 -18.72
N PRO A 8 -10.99 8.57 -19.97
CA PRO A 8 -9.85 9.10 -20.72
C PRO A 8 -9.08 10.21 -19.99
N ASP A 9 -9.77 11.13 -19.34
CA ASP A 9 -9.16 12.25 -18.62
C ASP A 9 -8.38 11.78 -17.38
N GLU A 10 -8.89 10.77 -16.68
CA GLU A 10 -8.20 10.16 -15.55
C GLU A 10 -6.94 9.43 -16.00
N LEU A 11 -7.02 8.67 -17.10
CA LEU A 11 -5.87 7.99 -17.66
C LEU A 11 -4.79 9.01 -18.06
N GLU A 12 -5.17 10.10 -18.74
CA GLU A 12 -4.24 11.16 -19.14
C GLU A 12 -3.58 11.79 -17.91
N TYR A 13 -4.35 12.11 -16.87
CA TYR A 13 -3.82 12.64 -15.62
C TYR A 13 -2.79 11.69 -14.99
N LEU A 14 -3.11 10.40 -14.90
CA LEU A 14 -2.21 9.40 -14.33
C LEU A 14 -0.94 9.21 -15.16
N LEU A 15 -1.04 9.26 -16.48
CA LEU A 15 0.11 9.19 -17.38
C LEU A 15 1.00 10.44 -17.28
N ASP A 16 0.42 11.62 -17.21
CA ASP A 16 1.15 12.88 -17.03
C ASP A 16 1.96 12.85 -15.73
N ILE A 17 1.33 12.54 -14.59
CA ILE A 17 2.06 12.50 -13.30
C ILE A 17 3.11 11.40 -13.27
N SER A 18 2.83 10.23 -13.86
CA SER A 18 3.78 9.11 -13.91
C SER A 18 4.98 9.43 -14.82
N GLY A 19 4.74 10.16 -15.91
CA GLY A 19 5.75 10.58 -16.88
C GLY A 19 6.74 11.61 -16.36
N ARG A 20 6.46 12.25 -15.22
CA ARG A 20 7.37 13.24 -14.59
C ARG A 20 8.63 12.61 -14.00
N THR A 21 8.68 11.29 -13.84
CA THR A 21 9.87 10.59 -13.34
C THR A 21 10.71 10.07 -14.51
N PRO A 22 11.97 10.50 -14.68
CA PRO A 22 12.83 9.98 -15.74
C PRO A 22 12.98 8.46 -15.68
N TYR A 23 13.01 7.80 -16.84
CA TYR A 23 12.93 6.33 -16.91
C TYR A 23 14.03 5.60 -16.13
N TRP A 24 15.24 6.18 -16.04
CA TRP A 24 16.35 5.58 -15.30
C TRP A 24 16.14 5.65 -13.77
N ILE A 25 15.47 6.70 -13.28
CA ILE A 25 15.08 6.80 -11.87
C ILE A 25 13.94 5.84 -11.58
N CYS A 26 12.93 5.78 -12.46
CA CYS A 26 11.83 4.82 -12.35
C CYS A 26 12.35 3.38 -12.28
N ARG A 27 13.33 3.03 -13.15
CA ARG A 27 14.00 1.73 -13.11
C ARG A 27 14.67 1.46 -11.75
N GLN A 28 15.42 2.41 -11.21
CA GLN A 28 16.11 2.22 -9.93
C GLN A 28 15.12 2.06 -8.77
N LEU A 29 14.09 2.90 -8.70
CA LEU A 29 13.03 2.80 -7.69
C LEU A 29 12.29 1.47 -7.75
N PHE A 30 11.98 1.00 -8.97
CA PHE A 30 11.33 -0.29 -9.15
C PHE A 30 12.24 -1.45 -8.73
N CYS A 31 13.53 -1.42 -9.09
CA CYS A 31 14.49 -2.42 -8.65
C CYS A 31 14.62 -2.46 -7.12
N ASP A 32 14.69 -1.30 -6.46
CA ASP A 32 14.73 -1.23 -5.00
C ASP A 32 13.46 -1.80 -4.37
N ALA A 33 12.28 -1.39 -4.86
CA ALA A 33 11.00 -1.87 -4.32
C ALA A 33 10.80 -3.40 -4.47
N VAL A 34 11.32 -4.00 -5.55
CA VAL A 34 11.10 -5.42 -5.88
C VAL A 34 12.18 -6.33 -5.31
N PHE A 35 13.45 -5.89 -5.27
CA PHE A 35 14.58 -6.74 -4.89
C PHE A 35 15.05 -6.55 -3.44
N SER A 36 14.64 -5.48 -2.77
CA SER A 36 15.00 -5.26 -1.37
C SER A 36 14.14 -6.10 -0.42
N ASN A 37 14.73 -6.50 0.71
CA ASN A 37 14.02 -7.21 1.77
C ASN A 37 14.10 -6.40 3.08
N TYR A 38 12.96 -5.85 3.48
CA TYR A 38 12.82 -5.00 4.66
C TYR A 38 12.17 -5.72 5.86
N LEU A 39 12.11 -7.06 5.86
CA LEU A 39 11.37 -7.81 6.88
C LEU A 39 11.84 -7.54 8.32
N GLU A 40 13.15 -7.50 8.56
CA GLU A 40 13.66 -7.25 9.92
C GLU A 40 13.34 -5.82 10.40
N ILE A 41 13.46 -4.84 9.51
CA ILE A 41 13.08 -3.45 9.82
C ILE A 41 11.57 -3.35 10.09
N ALA A 42 10.75 -4.06 9.31
CA ALA A 42 9.31 -4.07 9.52
C ALA A 42 8.93 -4.70 10.87
N LYS A 43 9.63 -5.74 11.32
CA LYS A 43 9.45 -6.33 12.66
C LYS A 43 9.78 -5.32 13.76
N ASP A 44 10.91 -4.63 13.65
CA ASP A 44 11.32 -3.61 14.61
C ASP A 44 10.30 -2.48 14.71
N VAL A 45 9.76 -2.02 13.56
CA VAL A 45 8.68 -1.03 13.51
C VAL A 45 7.43 -1.54 14.25
N GLY A 46 6.96 -2.75 13.95
CA GLY A 46 5.79 -3.31 14.64
C GLY A 46 5.98 -3.52 16.14
N ALA A 47 7.22 -3.69 16.60
CA ALA A 47 7.55 -3.82 18.02
C ALA A 47 7.66 -2.47 18.75
N THR A 48 7.95 -1.39 18.03
CA THR A 48 8.32 -0.08 18.63
C THR A 48 7.32 1.03 18.38
N MET A 49 6.43 0.88 17.38
CA MET A 49 5.41 1.88 17.09
C MET A 49 4.10 1.25 16.59
N PRO A 50 2.95 1.88 16.92
CA PRO A 50 1.67 1.47 16.37
C PRO A 50 1.72 1.47 14.83
N SER A 51 1.33 0.36 14.23
CA SER A 51 1.46 0.15 12.79
C SER A 51 0.16 -0.41 12.20
N LEU A 52 -0.29 0.17 11.07
CA LEU A 52 -1.44 -0.29 10.31
C LEU A 52 -1.00 -0.72 8.91
N MET A 53 -1.33 -1.96 8.54
CA MET A 53 -1.08 -2.52 7.21
C MET A 53 -2.39 -2.66 6.43
N PHE A 54 -2.48 -1.94 5.31
CA PHE A 54 -3.52 -2.17 4.33
C PHE A 54 -3.13 -3.29 3.35
N ILE A 55 -4.05 -4.19 3.06
CA ILE A 55 -3.83 -5.36 2.20
C ILE A 55 -4.86 -5.34 1.05
N ALA A 56 -4.38 -5.42 -0.19
CA ALA A 56 -5.26 -5.50 -1.34
C ALA A 56 -6.04 -6.82 -1.36
N GLU A 57 -7.32 -6.78 -1.72
CA GLU A 57 -8.26 -7.91 -1.64
C GLU A 57 -7.79 -9.13 -2.43
N HIS A 58 -7.21 -8.93 -3.61
CA HIS A 58 -6.75 -10.01 -4.48
C HIS A 58 -5.49 -10.72 -3.97
N TRP A 59 -4.75 -10.12 -3.01
CA TRP A 59 -3.57 -10.73 -2.38
C TRP A 59 -3.83 -11.25 -0.96
N GLN A 60 -5.04 -11.04 -0.42
CA GLN A 60 -5.33 -11.29 1.00
C GLN A 60 -4.99 -12.72 1.45
N GLY A 61 -5.20 -13.72 0.59
CA GLY A 61 -4.96 -15.13 0.91
C GLY A 61 -3.50 -15.48 1.17
N ILE A 62 -2.56 -14.64 0.73
CA ILE A 62 -1.12 -14.82 0.93
C ILE A 62 -0.59 -13.76 1.90
N ALA A 63 -0.91 -12.50 1.64
CA ALA A 63 -0.35 -11.36 2.37
C ALA A 63 -0.81 -11.31 3.83
N LYS A 64 -2.10 -11.55 4.10
CA LYS A 64 -2.62 -11.44 5.48
C LYS A 64 -2.00 -12.49 6.41
N PRO A 65 -1.98 -13.81 6.07
CA PRO A 65 -1.29 -14.79 6.90
C PRO A 65 0.19 -14.50 7.09
N PHE A 66 0.87 -13.98 6.06
CA PHE A 66 2.28 -13.60 6.17
C PHE A 66 2.49 -12.49 7.20
N VAL A 67 1.70 -11.41 7.13
CA VAL A 67 1.78 -10.28 8.06
C VAL A 67 1.44 -10.74 9.48
N GLU A 68 0.37 -11.50 9.68
CA GLU A 68 -0.02 -11.99 11.01
C GLU A 68 1.06 -12.91 11.63
N ALA A 69 1.74 -13.72 10.82
CA ALA A 69 2.79 -14.62 11.30
C ALA A 69 4.12 -13.92 11.60
N HIS A 70 4.51 -12.93 10.79
CA HIS A 70 5.85 -12.33 10.87
C HIS A 70 5.87 -10.91 11.46
N LEU A 71 4.74 -10.21 11.45
CA LEU A 71 4.59 -8.82 11.86
C LEU A 71 3.41 -8.67 12.85
N PRO A 72 3.42 -9.39 13.99
CA PRO A 72 2.26 -9.47 14.90
C PRO A 72 1.88 -8.14 15.57
N GLY A 73 2.74 -7.12 15.52
CA GLY A 73 2.45 -5.78 16.03
C GLY A 73 1.65 -4.87 15.09
N TYR A 74 1.24 -5.37 13.92
CA TYR A 74 0.49 -4.60 12.94
C TYR A 74 -1.01 -4.90 13.02
N ASP A 75 -1.82 -3.85 13.10
CA ASP A 75 -3.22 -3.93 12.72
C ASP A 75 -3.30 -4.19 11.22
N THR A 76 -4.23 -5.04 10.77
CA THR A 76 -4.41 -5.33 9.34
C THR A 76 -5.81 -4.96 8.87
N TYR A 77 -5.91 -4.39 7.67
CA TYR A 77 -7.17 -4.09 7.03
C TYR A 77 -7.16 -4.45 5.55
N VAL A 78 -8.13 -5.26 5.11
CA VAL A 78 -8.22 -5.71 3.71
C VAL A 78 -9.22 -4.84 2.95
N MET A 79 -8.79 -4.21 1.85
CA MET A 79 -9.68 -3.49 0.93
C MET A 79 -9.06 -3.25 -0.45
N GLY A 80 -9.92 -3.23 -1.47
CA GLY A 80 -9.61 -2.67 -2.79
C GLY A 80 -8.37 -3.24 -3.50
N GLY A 81 -7.83 -2.44 -4.41
CA GLY A 81 -6.65 -2.73 -5.22
C GLY A 81 -5.36 -2.09 -4.67
N HIS A 82 -4.31 -2.07 -5.48
CA HIS A 82 -3.03 -1.49 -5.05
C HIS A 82 -3.09 0.02 -4.84
N LEU A 83 -4.02 0.71 -5.53
CA LEU A 83 -4.28 2.14 -5.37
C LEU A 83 -5.57 2.40 -4.57
N MET A 84 -5.84 1.59 -3.55
CA MET A 84 -7.06 1.68 -2.72
C MET A 84 -7.31 3.05 -2.08
N PHE A 85 -6.26 3.82 -1.76
CA PHE A 85 -6.39 5.16 -1.19
C PHE A 85 -6.92 6.17 -2.21
N TYR A 86 -6.64 5.94 -3.48
CA TYR A 86 -7.10 6.77 -4.60
C TYR A 86 -8.48 6.33 -5.07
N GLU A 87 -8.75 5.01 -5.13
CA GLU A 87 -10.03 4.47 -5.60
C GLU A 87 -11.16 4.54 -4.55
N TYR A 88 -10.81 4.45 -3.26
CA TYR A 88 -11.78 4.42 -2.16
C TYR A 88 -11.37 5.39 -1.04
N PRO A 89 -11.17 6.69 -1.33
CA PRO A 89 -10.57 7.63 -0.40
C PRO A 89 -11.37 7.78 0.89
N GLU A 90 -12.70 7.77 0.84
CA GLU A 90 -13.54 7.92 2.03
C GLU A 90 -13.42 6.72 2.97
N LYS A 91 -13.43 5.50 2.41
CA LYS A 91 -13.26 4.27 3.19
C LYS A 91 -11.86 4.17 3.76
N TRP A 92 -10.85 4.46 2.95
CA TRP A 92 -9.45 4.39 3.34
C TRP A 92 -9.13 5.40 4.45
N ASN A 93 -9.54 6.67 4.27
CA ASN A 93 -9.32 7.72 5.27
C ASN A 93 -10.04 7.41 6.59
N ARG A 94 -11.27 6.87 6.55
CA ARG A 94 -11.97 6.49 7.79
C ARG A 94 -11.21 5.44 8.59
N VAL A 95 -10.69 4.40 7.92
CA VAL A 95 -9.91 3.35 8.60
C VAL A 95 -8.63 3.93 9.19
N LEU A 96 -7.97 4.84 8.48
CA LEU A 96 -6.79 5.54 9.00
C LEU A 96 -7.15 6.42 10.21
N GLU A 97 -8.21 7.21 10.14
CA GLU A 97 -8.70 8.04 11.24
C GLU A 97 -9.04 7.20 12.47
N ASP A 98 -9.77 6.09 12.30
CA ASP A 98 -10.12 5.16 13.36
C ASP A 98 -8.87 4.55 14.02
N PHE A 99 -7.81 4.30 13.25
CA PHE A 99 -6.54 3.82 13.78
C PHE A 99 -5.82 4.92 14.57
N LEU A 100 -5.71 6.13 14.03
CA LEU A 100 -5.05 7.26 14.68
C LEU A 100 -5.74 7.68 15.99
N ASN A 101 -7.07 7.61 16.05
CA ASN A 101 -7.85 7.95 17.24
C ASN A 101 -7.70 6.94 18.41
N LYS A 102 -7.06 5.79 18.18
CA LYS A 102 -6.76 4.80 19.24
C LYS A 102 -5.42 5.06 19.94
N LEU A 103 -4.59 5.95 19.38
CA LEU A 103 -3.24 6.28 19.89
C LEU A 103 -3.31 7.39 20.93
#